data_AF-A0A822GMW8-F1
#
_entry.id   AF-A0A822GMW8-F1
#
_cell.length_a   1.000
_cell.length_b   1.000
_cell.length_c   1.000
_cell.angle_alpha   90.00
_cell.angle_beta   90.00
_cell.angle_gamma   90.00
#
_symmetry.space_group_name_H-M   'P 1'
#
loop_
_entity.id
_entity.type
_entity.pdbx_description
1 polymer ?
#
loop_
_entity_poly.entity_id
_entity_poly.type
_entity_poly.pdbx_seq_one_letter_code
_entity_poly.pdbx_strand_id
1 'polypeptide(L)'
;MTDMVGILFQITIDPTISSTPFASIQEVSYYKDEEEILFSMHTVFRIGEVQKLDNNRALYQVDLQLTSDDDPQLRELTDYIRKE
;
A
#
# COMPACT_ATOMS: atom_id res chain seq x y z
N MET A 1 9.74 17.28 22.91
CA MET A 1 8.38 16.95 22.43
C MET A 1 8.58 16.11 21.19
N THR A 2 8.10 14.88 21.17
CA THR A 2 8.21 14.02 19.98
C THR A 2 7.06 14.36 19.04
N ASP A 3 7.36 15.04 17.93
CA ASP A 3 6.42 15.28 16.82
C ASP A 3 6.17 13.98 16.05
N MET A 4 5.67 12.96 16.73
CA MET A 4 5.29 11.70 16.11
C MET A 4 3.82 11.77 15.68
N VAL A 5 3.57 11.39 14.44
CA VAL A 5 2.24 11.22 13.88
C VAL A 5 1.99 9.73 13.62
N GLY A 6 0.78 9.27 13.91
CA GLY A 6 0.34 7.93 13.52
C GLY A 6 -0.11 7.93 12.06
N ILE A 7 0.19 6.86 11.34
CA ILE A 7 -0.27 6.63 9.97
C ILE A 7 -1.07 5.33 9.94
N LEU A 8 -2.27 5.38 9.38
CA LEU A 8 -3.10 4.23 9.05
C LEU A 8 -3.14 4.07 7.54
N PHE A 9 -2.60 2.97 7.02
CA PHE A 9 -2.70 2.67 5.59
C PHE A 9 -4.01 1.95 5.30
N GLN A 10 -4.81 2.48 4.39
CA GLN A 10 -6.01 1.83 3.86
C GLN A 10 -5.70 1.33 2.44
N ILE A 11 -5.48 0.02 2.29
CA ILE A 11 -5.11 -0.58 1.00
C ILE A 11 -6.35 -1.10 0.31
N THR A 12 -6.62 -0.62 -0.90
CA THR A 12 -7.64 -1.18 -1.80
C THR A 12 -6.97 -2.03 -2.87
N ILE A 13 -7.35 -3.31 -2.93
CA ILE A 13 -6.80 -4.29 -3.86
C ILE A 13 -7.83 -4.56 -4.96
N ASP A 14 -7.43 -4.35 -6.22
CA ASP A 14 -8.18 -4.82 -7.38
C ASP A 14 -7.68 -6.21 -7.77
N PRO A 15 -8.46 -7.29 -7.54
CA PRO A 15 -8.04 -8.65 -7.84
C PRO A 15 -7.90 -8.94 -9.35
N THR A 16 -8.33 -8.02 -10.22
CA THR A 16 -8.14 -8.16 -11.67
C THR A 16 -6.72 -7.83 -12.12
N ILE A 17 -5.92 -7.17 -11.27
CA ILE A 17 -4.51 -6.87 -11.53
C ILE A 17 -3.66 -8.12 -11.28
N SER A 18 -3.26 -8.81 -12.34
CA SER A 18 -2.50 -10.06 -12.25
C SER A 18 -0.99 -9.87 -12.07
N SER A 19 -0.46 -8.66 -12.30
CA SER A 19 0.97 -8.36 -12.22
C SER A 19 1.52 -8.42 -10.79
N THR A 20 0.66 -8.30 -9.78
CA THR A 20 1.08 -8.30 -8.38
C THR A 20 0.37 -9.39 -7.58
N PRO A 21 1.02 -10.55 -7.39
CA PRO A 21 0.47 -11.63 -6.58
C PRO A 21 0.28 -11.22 -5.12
N PHE A 22 -0.86 -11.62 -4.56
CA PHE A 22 -1.14 -11.54 -3.13
C PHE A 22 -1.93 -12.79 -2.70
N ALA A 23 -1.85 -13.13 -1.42
CA ALA A 23 -2.58 -14.28 -0.87
C ALA A 23 -2.99 -14.02 0.58
N SER A 24 -4.15 -14.53 0.97
CA SER A 24 -4.42 -14.74 2.38
C SER A 24 -3.53 -15.86 2.92
N ILE A 25 -2.89 -15.63 4.06
CA ILE A 25 -2.06 -16.62 4.72
C ILE A 25 -2.66 -17.12 6.04
N GLN A 26 -3.95 -16.90 6.26
CA GLN A 26 -4.68 -17.29 7.49
C GLN A 26 -4.37 -18.72 7.94
N GLU A 27 -4.45 -19.65 7.01
CA GLU A 27 -4.33 -21.09 7.29
C GLU A 27 -2.91 -21.47 7.73
N VAL A 28 -1.91 -20.69 7.35
CA VAL A 28 -0.48 -20.96 7.63
C VAL A 28 0.17 -19.96 8.59
N SER A 29 -0.49 -18.82 8.89
CA SER A 29 0.01 -17.81 9.82
C SER A 29 0.10 -18.35 11.25
N TYR A 30 1.07 -17.85 12.01
CA TYR A 30 1.23 -18.21 13.43
C TYR A 30 0.08 -17.63 14.27
N TYR A 31 -0.36 -16.42 13.95
CA TYR A 31 -1.45 -15.73 14.63
C TYR A 31 -2.75 -15.94 13.84
N LYS A 32 -3.63 -16.80 14.39
CA LYS A 32 -4.88 -17.20 13.71
C LYS A 32 -6.00 -16.18 13.77
N ASP A 33 -5.82 -15.12 14.52
CA ASP A 33 -6.81 -14.03 14.64
C ASP A 33 -6.43 -12.82 13.77
N GLU A 34 -5.26 -12.85 13.13
CA GLU A 34 -4.82 -11.83 12.18
C GLU A 34 -5.31 -12.23 10.79
N GLU A 35 -6.19 -11.43 10.18
CA GLU A 35 -6.67 -11.60 8.80
C GLU A 35 -5.60 -11.18 7.78
N GLU A 36 -4.45 -11.87 7.83
CA GLU A 36 -3.23 -11.44 7.15
C GLU A 36 -3.26 -11.73 5.64
N ILE A 37 -3.01 -10.66 4.87
CA ILE A 37 -2.81 -10.72 3.42
C ILE A 37 -1.33 -10.44 3.12
N LEU A 38 -0.65 -11.41 2.51
CA LEU A 38 0.73 -11.31 2.10
C LEU A 38 0.82 -10.90 0.62
N PHE A 39 1.52 -9.80 0.35
CA PHE A 39 1.87 -9.36 -1.00
C PHE A 39 3.27 -9.87 -1.38
N SER A 40 3.50 -10.10 -2.68
CA SER A 40 4.85 -10.39 -3.16
C SER A 40 5.81 -9.23 -2.89
N MET A 41 7.10 -9.54 -2.75
CA MET A 41 8.13 -8.52 -2.62
C MET A 41 8.14 -7.60 -3.85
N HIS A 42 8.53 -6.34 -3.64
CA HIS A 42 8.52 -5.28 -4.66
C HIS A 42 7.13 -4.87 -5.15
N THR A 43 6.08 -5.16 -4.38
CA THR A 43 4.76 -4.56 -4.60
C THR A 43 4.84 -3.04 -4.43
N VAL A 44 4.35 -2.31 -5.43
CA VAL A 44 4.24 -0.85 -5.41
C VAL A 44 2.80 -0.45 -5.18
N PHE A 45 2.60 0.53 -4.30
CA PHE A 45 1.30 1.15 -4.05
C PHE A 45 1.34 2.63 -4.39
N ARG A 46 0.28 3.10 -5.03
CA ARG A 46 0.05 4.51 -5.30
C ARG A 46 -0.66 5.15 -4.12
N ILE A 47 -0.08 6.23 -3.61
CA ILE A 47 -0.75 7.09 -2.62
C ILE A 47 -1.88 7.84 -3.33
N GLY A 48 -3.09 7.68 -2.81
CA GLY A 48 -4.27 8.45 -3.16
C GLY A 48 -4.45 9.62 -2.19
N GLU A 49 -5.56 9.62 -1.46
CA GLU A 49 -5.88 10.65 -0.48
C GLU A 49 -5.10 10.47 0.82
N VAL A 50 -4.68 11.58 1.41
CA VAL A 50 -4.11 11.64 2.75
C VAL A 50 -4.97 12.57 3.59
N GLN A 51 -5.59 12.03 4.64
CA GLN A 51 -6.55 12.76 5.45
C GLN A 51 -6.32 12.51 6.94
N LYS A 52 -6.58 13.54 7.76
CA LYS A 52 -6.49 13.42 9.22
C LYS A 52 -7.77 12.78 9.74
N LEU A 53 -7.66 11.67 10.48
CA LEU A 53 -8.82 10.91 10.97
C LEU A 53 -9.47 11.49 12.21
N ASP A 54 -8.67 12.13 13.08
CA ASP A 54 -9.15 12.73 14.32
C ASP A 54 -8.53 14.11 14.49
N ASN A 55 -9.34 15.08 14.91
CA ASN A 55 -8.84 16.43 15.19
C ASN A 55 -7.91 16.44 16.42
N ASN A 56 -8.12 15.54 17.39
CA ASN A 56 -7.42 15.54 18.68
C ASN A 56 -6.18 14.62 18.74
N ARG A 57 -6.00 13.74 17.75
CA ARG A 57 -4.83 12.87 17.63
C ARG A 57 -4.14 13.15 16.30
N ALA A 58 -2.82 13.15 16.27
CA ALA A 58 -2.07 13.29 15.02
C ALA A 58 -2.07 11.97 14.24
N LEU A 59 -3.27 11.46 13.89
CA LEU A 59 -3.47 10.24 13.14
C LEU A 59 -3.96 10.58 11.74
N TYR A 60 -3.23 10.10 10.73
CA TYR A 60 -3.56 10.30 9.33
C TYR A 60 -3.88 8.96 8.68
N GLN A 61 -4.97 8.91 7.92
CA GLN A 61 -5.22 7.85 6.97
C GLN A 61 -4.54 8.19 5.65
N VAL A 62 -3.91 7.18 5.07
CA VAL A 62 -3.31 7.24 3.74
C VAL A 62 -3.95 6.15 2.92
N ASP A 63 -4.72 6.53 1.91
CA ASP A 63 -5.32 5.60 0.98
C ASP A 63 -4.27 5.13 -0.02
N LEU A 64 -4.14 3.82 -0.16
CA LEU A 64 -3.20 3.16 -1.04
C LEU A 64 -3.95 2.31 -2.07
N GLN A 65 -3.54 2.41 -3.32
CA GLN A 65 -4.06 1.60 -4.42
C GLN A 65 -2.95 0.76 -5.02
N LEU A 66 -3.26 -0.50 -5.33
CA LEU A 66 -2.33 -1.38 -6.02
C LEU A 66 -2.06 -0.85 -7.43
N THR A 67 -0.79 -0.77 -7.83
CA THR A 67 -0.41 -0.41 -9.21
C THR A 67 -0.28 -1.65 -10.08
N SER A 68 -0.56 -1.53 -11.38
CA SER A 68 -0.23 -2.56 -12.37
C SER A 68 1.07 -2.21 -13.10
N ASP A 69 1.67 -3.19 -13.80
CA ASP A 69 2.85 -2.97 -14.64
C ASP A 69 2.60 -1.95 -15.76
N ASP A 70 1.34 -1.79 -16.16
CA ASP A 70 0.91 -0.84 -17.18
C ASP A 70 0.60 0.55 -16.62
N ASP A 71 0.85 0.80 -15.33
CA ASP A 71 0.66 2.12 -14.72
C ASP A 71 1.54 3.15 -15.45
N PRO A 72 0.93 4.12 -16.19
CA PRO A 72 1.70 5.01 -17.05
C PRO A 72 2.68 5.88 -16.27
N GLN A 73 2.31 6.28 -15.05
CA GLN A 73 3.15 7.16 -14.23
C GLN A 73 4.31 6.37 -13.61
N LEU A 74 4.09 5.10 -13.24
CA LEU A 74 5.17 4.23 -12.77
C LEU A 74 6.18 3.98 -13.90
N ARG A 75 5.70 3.78 -15.13
CA ARG A 75 6.55 3.63 -16.31
C ARG A 75 7.34 4.91 -16.61
N GLU A 76 6.69 6.08 -16.60
CA GLU A 76 7.36 7.37 -16.79
C GLU A 76 8.44 7.63 -15.72
N LEU A 77 8.14 7.35 -14.46
CA LEU A 77 9.10 7.45 -13.36
C LEU A 77 10.31 6.53 -13.58
N THR A 78 10.05 5.28 -13.94
CA THR A 78 11.10 4.29 -14.20
C THR A 78 12.00 4.70 -15.37
N ASP A 79 11.41 5.24 -16.44
CA ASP A 79 12.15 5.71 -17.60
C ASP A 79 12.94 6.98 -17.32
N TYR A 80 12.44 7.87 -16.46
CA TYR A 80 13.19 9.05 -15.99
C TYR A 80 14.43 8.62 -15.21
N ILE A 81 14.27 7.72 -14.21
CA ILE A 81 15.37 7.24 -13.37
C ILE A 81 16.45 6.53 -14.20
N ARG A 82 16.09 5.81 -15.27
CA ARG A 82 17.05 5.15 -16.16
C ARG A 82 17.90 6.11 -17.02
N LYS A 83 17.46 7.35 -17.18
CA LYS A 83 18.12 8.37 -18.01
C LYS A 83 19.06 9.27 -17.19
N GLU A 84 19.04 9.17 -15.86
CA GLU A 84 20.06 9.74 -14.97
C GLU A 84 21.28 8.83 -14.86
#